data_AF-A0A842Y5S6-F1
#
_entry.id   AF-A0A842Y5S6-F1
#
_cell.length_a   1.000
_cell.length_b   1.000
_cell.length_c   1.000
_cell.angle_alpha   90.00
_cell.angle_beta   90.00
_cell.angle_gamma   90.00
#
_symmetry.space_group_name_H-M   'P 1'
#
loop_
_entity.id
_entity.type
_entity.pdbx_description
1 polymer ?
#
loop_
_entity_poly.entity_id
_entity_poly.type
_entity_poly.pdbx_seq_one_letter_code
_entity_poly.pdbx_strand_id
1 'polypeptide(L)'
;MIFLANGLDGLLTIPYIVHPLDVPSTLMKNNAPEHVVIVGLLHDVVEDEDYTLSDIRHEFGDAVATLVDGASEPEELIKADGGKSKTWPERKAHTIDFIKNAGRV
;
A
#
# COMPACT_ATOMS: atom_id res chain seq x y z
N MET A 1 -13.89 -3.57 2.68
CA MET A 1 -14.70 -4.79 2.93
C MET A 1 -13.75 -5.92 3.35
N ILE A 2 -14.03 -6.74 4.39
CA ILE A 2 -13.02 -7.72 4.90
C ILE A 2 -12.75 -8.84 3.88
N PHE A 3 -11.69 -8.68 3.08
CA PHE A 3 -11.20 -9.70 2.16
C PHE A 3 -10.28 -10.70 2.86
N LEU A 4 -10.62 -11.99 2.81
CA LEU A 4 -9.71 -13.02 3.30
C LEU A 4 -8.49 -13.13 2.37
N ALA A 5 -7.29 -12.91 2.93
CA ALA A 5 -6.05 -13.18 2.24
C ALA A 5 -5.91 -14.71 2.06
N ASN A 6 -6.20 -15.20 0.86
CA ASN A 6 -6.18 -16.63 0.56
C ASN A 6 -4.73 -17.13 0.51
N GLY A 7 -4.33 -17.85 1.56
CA GLY A 7 -3.07 -18.61 1.57
C GLY A 7 -3.05 -19.68 0.48
N LEU A 8 -1.86 -20.01 -0.01
CA LEU A 8 -1.60 -20.82 -1.21
C LEU A 8 -2.15 -22.27 -1.19
N ASP A 9 -2.67 -22.74 -0.05
CA ASP A 9 -3.23 -24.08 0.16
C ASP A 9 -4.77 -24.15 0.13
N GLY A 10 -5.47 -23.02 0.30
CA GLY A 10 -6.93 -22.99 0.51
C GLY A 10 -7.42 -23.58 1.85
N LEU A 11 -6.51 -24.05 2.72
CA LEU A 11 -6.80 -24.69 4.01
C LEU A 11 -6.74 -23.76 5.23
N LEU A 12 -6.22 -22.54 5.07
CA LEU A 12 -6.07 -21.56 6.15
C LEU A 12 -6.60 -20.19 5.72
N THR A 13 -7.71 -19.76 6.33
CA THR A 13 -8.29 -18.42 6.14
C THR A 13 -7.68 -17.45 7.16
N ILE A 14 -6.63 -16.75 6.77
CA ILE A 14 -5.99 -15.71 7.60
C ILE A 14 -6.85 -14.43 7.53
N PRO A 15 -7.21 -13.80 8.66
CA PRO A 15 -7.92 -12.52 8.66
C PRO A 15 -7.08 -11.42 8.00
N TYR A 16 -7.70 -10.58 7.14
CA TYR A 16 -7.03 -9.50 6.39
C TYR A 16 -6.03 -8.71 7.24
N ILE A 17 -6.47 -8.30 8.43
CA ILE A 17 -5.75 -7.43 9.38
C ILE A 17 -4.34 -7.92 9.75
N VAL A 18 -4.00 -9.19 9.53
CA VAL A 18 -2.63 -9.69 9.69
C VAL A 18 -1.67 -9.02 8.69
N HIS A 19 -2.10 -8.80 7.45
CA HIS A 19 -1.26 -8.22 6.39
C HIS A 19 -0.78 -6.79 6.70
N PRO A 20 -1.65 -5.80 6.98
CA PRO A 20 -1.23 -4.45 7.36
C PRO A 20 -0.70 -4.37 8.80
N LEU A 21 -0.67 -5.47 9.58
CA LEU A 21 0.02 -5.52 10.88
C LEU A 21 1.44 -6.10 10.79
N ASP A 22 1.72 -7.02 9.87
CA ASP A 22 3.06 -7.61 9.70
C ASP A 22 4.08 -6.59 9.17
N VAL A 23 3.65 -5.64 8.32
CA VAL A 23 4.47 -4.55 7.80
C VAL A 23 4.94 -3.59 8.91
N PRO A 24 4.07 -2.91 9.70
CA PRO A 24 4.50 -2.05 10.80
C PRO A 24 5.23 -2.84 11.90
N SER A 25 4.82 -4.09 12.18
CA SER A 25 5.55 -4.99 13.09
C SER A 25 7.00 -5.21 12.63
N THR A 26 7.25 -5.29 11.33
CA THR A 26 8.60 -5.42 10.75
C THR A 26 9.37 -4.10 10.78
N LEU A 27 8.71 -2.97 10.51
CA LEU A 27 9.32 -1.63 10.56
C LEU A 27 9.75 -1.26 12.00
N MET A 28 8.91 -1.54 13.00
CA MET A 28 9.24 -1.34 14.43
C MET A 28 10.46 -2.16 14.87
N LYS A 29 10.57 -3.43 14.44
CA LYS A 29 11.73 -4.30 14.73
C LYS A 29 13.05 -3.78 14.14
N ASN A 30 12.98 -2.90 13.13
CA ASN A 30 14.13 -2.28 12.48
C ASN A 30 14.33 -0.80 12.91
N ASN A 31 13.70 -0.38 14.01
CA ASN A 31 13.77 0.99 14.54
C ASN A 31 13.39 2.09 13.53
N ALA A 32 12.45 1.79 12.61
CA ALA A 32 11.93 2.78 11.68
C ALA A 32 11.24 3.95 12.43
N PRO A 33 11.28 5.19 11.88
CA PRO A 33 10.56 6.32 12.45
C PRO A 33 9.05 6.07 12.53
N GLU A 34 8.39 6.67 13.53
CA GLU A 34 6.95 6.52 13.80
C GLU A 34 6.07 6.77 12.56
N HIS A 35 6.36 7.82 11.78
CA HIS A 35 5.63 8.11 10.55
C HIS A 35 5.77 7.01 9.48
N VAL A 36 6.91 6.32 9.41
CA VAL A 36 7.10 5.18 8.50
C VAL A 36 6.32 3.95 8.99
N VAL A 37 6.26 3.74 10.32
CA VAL A 37 5.41 2.69 10.91
C VAL A 37 3.93 2.95 10.63
N ILE A 38 3.47 4.20 10.72
CA ILE A 38 2.11 4.62 10.34
C ILE A 38 1.85 4.33 8.85
N VAL A 39 2.76 4.71 7.94
CA VAL A 39 2.64 4.40 6.51
C VAL A 39 2.54 2.89 6.26
N GLY A 40 3.34 2.08 6.95
CA GLY A 40 3.26 0.61 6.85
C GLY A 40 1.91 0.02 7.28
N LEU A 41 1.19 0.69 8.19
CA LEU A 41 -0.18 0.31 8.58
C LEU A 41 -1.24 0.81 7.57
N LEU A 42 -0.97 1.92 6.87
CA LEU A 42 -1.92 2.60 5.97
C LEU A 42 -1.74 2.28 4.47
N HIS A 43 -0.69 1.56 4.05
CA HIS A 43 -0.28 1.46 2.65
C HIS A 43 -1.38 0.98 1.67
N ASP A 44 -2.18 -0.02 2.06
CA ASP A 44 -3.27 -0.57 1.23
C ASP A 44 -4.58 0.25 1.32
N VAL A 45 -4.70 1.19 2.27
CA VAL A 45 -6.00 1.83 2.64
C VAL A 45 -6.58 2.70 1.51
N VAL A 46 -5.73 3.19 0.61
CA VAL A 46 -6.13 3.95 -0.60
C VAL A 46 -6.42 3.04 -1.81
N GLU A 47 -5.95 1.78 -1.77
CA GLU A 47 -6.22 0.78 -2.84
C GLU A 47 -7.50 -0.04 -2.55
N ASP A 48 -7.73 -0.45 -1.29
CA ASP A 48 -8.74 -1.46 -0.91
C ASP A 48 -10.07 -0.89 -0.31
N GLU A 49 -10.13 0.40 0.06
CA GLU A 49 -11.34 1.06 0.62
C GLU A 49 -11.50 2.48 0.03
N ASP A 50 -12.65 3.14 0.23
CA ASP A 50 -12.98 4.47 -0.32
C ASP A 50 -12.25 5.66 0.37
N TYR A 51 -11.03 5.45 0.89
CA TYR A 51 -10.24 6.46 1.61
C TYR A 51 -9.28 7.20 0.67
N THR A 52 -9.15 8.53 0.79
CA THR A 52 -8.28 9.31 -0.11
C THR A 52 -6.98 9.78 0.55
N LEU A 53 -5.98 10.10 -0.28
CA LEU A 53 -4.78 10.81 0.15
C LEU A 53 -5.07 12.19 0.77
N SER A 54 -6.25 12.78 0.53
CA SER A 54 -6.67 14.02 1.20
C SER A 54 -7.11 13.77 2.64
N ASP A 55 -7.73 12.62 2.93
CA ASP A 55 -8.17 12.24 4.27
C ASP A 55 -6.95 11.86 5.12
N ILE A 56 -6.03 11.06 4.55
CA ILE A 56 -4.74 10.73 5.18
C ILE A 56 -3.92 12.02 5.46
N ARG A 57 -3.93 12.99 4.54
CA ARG A 57 -3.29 14.30 4.72
C ARG A 57 -3.97 15.15 5.80
N HIS A 58 -5.27 15.00 6.01
CA HIS A 58 -6.01 15.69 7.06
C HIS A 58 -5.70 15.12 8.46
N GLU A 59 -5.65 13.78 8.59
CA GLU A 59 -5.50 13.10 9.88
C GLU A 59 -4.04 12.89 10.30
N PHE A 60 -3.15 12.53 9.36
CA PHE A 60 -1.76 12.16 9.62
C PHE A 60 -0.73 13.14 9.05
N GLY A 61 -1.18 14.13 8.28
CA GLY A 61 -0.35 15.20 7.73
C GLY A 61 0.39 14.85 6.44
N ASP A 62 1.03 15.88 5.87
CA ASP A 62 1.67 15.88 4.56
C ASP A 62 2.74 14.79 4.38
N ALA A 63 3.56 14.56 5.41
CA ALA A 63 4.65 13.58 5.37
C ALA A 63 4.14 12.13 5.30
N VAL A 64 3.05 11.80 6.01
CA VAL A 64 2.45 10.45 5.94
C VAL A 64 1.71 10.29 4.61
N ALA A 65 0.93 11.28 4.18
CA ALA A 65 0.23 11.23 2.91
C ALA A 65 1.17 11.05 1.70
N THR A 66 2.31 11.75 1.68
CA THR A 66 3.32 11.63 0.62
C THR A 66 4.01 10.26 0.61
N LEU A 67 4.16 9.62 1.78
CA LEU A 67 4.76 8.29 1.88
C LEU A 67 3.75 7.16 1.61
N VAL A 68 2.45 7.37 1.82
CA VAL A 68 1.39 6.44 1.37
C VAL A 68 1.23 6.53 -0.16
N ASP A 69 1.20 7.75 -0.73
CA ASP A 69 1.21 7.98 -2.19
C ASP A 69 2.38 7.26 -2.89
N GLY A 70 3.58 7.31 -2.31
CA GLY A 70 4.75 6.56 -2.77
C GLY A 70 4.78 5.07 -2.44
N ALA A 71 3.79 4.54 -1.73
CA ALA A 71 3.67 3.12 -1.37
C ALA A 71 2.53 2.42 -2.15
N SER A 72 1.45 3.13 -2.48
CA SER A 72 0.33 2.63 -3.28
C SER A 72 0.64 2.62 -4.79
N GLU A 73 -0.11 1.85 -5.57
CA GLU A 73 -0.09 1.91 -7.03
C GLU A 73 -1.00 3.04 -7.59
N PRO A 74 -0.57 3.75 -8.66
CA PRO A 74 -1.37 4.82 -9.25
C PRO A 74 -2.74 4.37 -9.78
N GLU A 75 -3.75 5.23 -9.62
CA GLU A 75 -5.13 4.95 -10.00
C GLU A 75 -5.28 4.64 -11.50
N GLU A 76 -4.49 5.25 -12.39
CA GLU A 76 -4.47 4.96 -13.82
C GLU A 76 -3.95 3.56 -14.18
N LEU A 77 -3.30 2.86 -13.24
CA LEU A 77 -2.89 1.46 -13.38
C LEU A 77 -3.92 0.49 -12.79
N ILE A 78 -4.65 0.91 -11.76
CA ILE A 78 -5.70 0.11 -11.09
C ILE A 78 -7.05 0.20 -11.85
N LYS A 79 -7.39 1.39 -12.35
CA LYS A 79 -8.70 1.73 -12.96
C LYS A 79 -8.55 2.21 -14.41
N ALA A 80 -7.69 1.54 -15.18
CA ALA A 80 -7.44 1.82 -16.59
C ALA A 80 -8.64 1.48 -17.51
N ASP A 81 -8.39 1.49 -18.83
CA ASP A 81 -9.34 1.38 -19.95
C ASP A 81 -10.63 0.58 -19.66
N GLY A 82 -11.72 1.30 -19.38
CA GLY A 82 -13.04 0.71 -19.11
C GLY A 82 -13.23 0.18 -17.70
N GLY A 83 -12.49 0.69 -16.70
CA GLY A 83 -12.58 0.28 -15.30
C GLY A 83 -11.86 -1.04 -15.01
N LYS A 84 -10.75 -1.31 -15.71
CA LYS A 84 -9.95 -2.53 -15.56
C LYS A 84 -8.51 -2.18 -15.25
N SER A 85 -7.88 -2.91 -14.35
CA SER A 85 -6.44 -2.74 -14.08
C SER A 85 -5.58 -3.13 -15.28
N LYS A 86 -4.43 -2.48 -15.41
CA LYS A 86 -3.34 -2.95 -16.27
C LYS A 86 -2.86 -4.31 -15.78
N THR A 87 -2.21 -5.07 -16.66
CA THR A 87 -1.74 -6.42 -16.32
C THR A 87 -0.69 -6.36 -15.20
N TRP A 88 -0.61 -7.40 -14.38
CA TRP A 88 0.35 -7.47 -13.26
C TRP A 88 1.81 -7.14 -13.68
N PRO A 89 2.33 -7.59 -14.85
CA PRO A 89 3.65 -7.19 -15.32
C PRO A 89 3.80 -5.68 -15.60
N GLU A 90 2.78 -5.01 -16.15
CA GLU A 90 2.80 -3.54 -16.36
C GLU A 90 2.83 -2.81 -15.01
N ARG A 91 1.94 -3.20 -14.10
CA ARG A 91 1.82 -2.64 -12.75
C ARG A 91 3.14 -2.75 -11.97
N LYS A 92 3.71 -3.96 -11.91
CA LYS A 92 4.97 -4.17 -11.18
C LYS A 92 6.21 -3.67 -11.93
N ALA A 93 6.18 -3.51 -13.25
CA ALA A 93 7.23 -2.75 -13.96
C ALA A 93 7.27 -1.29 -13.51
N HIS A 94 6.11 -0.63 -13.39
CA HIS A 94 6.02 0.72 -12.82
C HIS A 94 6.58 0.77 -11.39
N THR A 95 6.12 -0.11 -10.49
CA THR A 95 6.62 -0.16 -9.10
C THR A 95 8.15 -0.34 -9.05
N ILE A 96 8.70 -1.22 -9.89
CA ILE A 96 10.15 -1.49 -9.95
C ILE A 96 10.92 -0.25 -10.43
N ASP A 97 10.44 0.46 -11.44
CA ASP A 97 11.12 1.64 -11.99
C ASP A 97 10.93 2.90 -11.13
N PHE A 98 9.84 2.99 -10.36
CA PHE A 98 9.68 3.97 -9.29
C PHE A 98 10.70 3.74 -8.17
N ILE A 99 10.76 2.54 -7.60
CA ILE A 99 11.67 2.20 -6.47
C ILE A 99 13.16 2.39 -6.87
N LYS A 100 13.54 2.09 -8.13
CA LYS A 100 14.90 2.35 -8.63
C LYS A 100 15.32 3.83 -8.56
N ASN A 101 14.38 4.76 -8.52
CA ASN A 101 14.63 6.20 -8.65
C ASN A 101 14.19 7.03 -7.43
N ALA A 102 13.34 6.48 -6.55
CA ALA A 102 12.84 7.16 -5.34
C ALA A 102 13.94 7.69 -4.40
N GLY A 103 15.17 7.15 -4.47
CA GLY A 103 16.35 7.61 -3.70
C GLY A 103 17.40 8.36 -4.53
N ARG A 104 17.02 9.03 -5.63
CA ARG A 104 17.95 9.76 -6.53
C ARG A 104 17.69 11.27 -6.63
N VAL A 105 16.92 11.82 -5.70
CA VAL A 105 16.56 13.26 -5.59
C VAL A 105 17.11 13.86 -4.32
#